data_AF-A0A4U9IND6-F1
#
_entry.id   AF-A0A4U9IND6-F1
#
_cell.length_a   1.000
_cell.length_b   1.000
_cell.length_c   1.000
_cell.angle_alpha   90.00
_cell.angle_beta   90.00
_cell.angle_gamma   90.00
#
_symmetry.space_group_name_H-M   'P 1'
#
loop_
_entity.id
_entity.type
_entity.pdbx_description
1 polymer ?
#
loop_
_entity_poly.entity_id
_entity_poly.type
_entity_poly.pdbx_seq_one_letter_code
_entity_poly.pdbx_strand_id
1 'polypeptide(L)'
;MKVDTIEERPGGAANVAMNIASLGAHSRLVGLTGIDDAARALSKTLADVNVKCDFVSVPTHPTITKLRVLSRNQQLIRLDFEEGFEGVDPEPLHERINQALGNIGALVLSDYAKGALASVQQMIKLARNAGVPVLIDPKGTDFERYRGATLLTPNLSEFEAVAGKCKNRR
;
A
#
# COMPACT_ATOMS: atom_id res chain seq x y z
N MET A 1 -8.33 -18.67 26.92
CA MET A 1 -7.86 -19.26 25.65
C MET A 1 -6.37 -19.02 25.58
N LYS A 2 -5.57 -20.05 25.26
CA LYS A 2 -4.12 -19.90 25.02
C LYS A 2 -3.92 -19.62 23.53
N VAL A 3 -3.06 -18.67 23.20
CA VAL A 3 -2.61 -18.45 21.83
C VAL A 3 -1.42 -19.37 21.61
N ASP A 4 -1.57 -20.38 20.76
CA ASP A 4 -0.53 -21.40 20.55
C ASP A 4 0.55 -20.91 19.56
N THR A 5 0.18 -20.06 18.60
CA THR A 5 1.07 -19.51 17.57
C THR A 5 0.64 -18.10 17.16
N ILE A 6 1.60 -17.19 17.04
CA ILE A 6 1.41 -15.87 16.44
C ILE A 6 2.15 -15.86 15.11
N GLU A 7 1.45 -15.52 14.03
CA GLU A 7 2.04 -15.38 12.71
C GLU A 7 1.77 -13.97 12.18
N GLU A 8 2.83 -13.27 11.76
CA GLU A 8 2.76 -11.92 11.22
C GLU A 8 3.06 -11.97 9.72
N ARG A 9 2.22 -11.32 8.92
CA ARG A 9 2.40 -11.25 7.46
C ARG A 9 2.22 -9.82 6.96
N PRO A 10 3.15 -9.29 6.14
CA PRO A 10 2.98 -7.98 5.54
C PRO A 10 1.76 -7.96 4.61
N GLY A 11 0.93 -6.93 4.76
CA GLY A 11 -0.30 -6.74 3.99
C GLY A 11 -0.28 -5.49 3.13
N GLY A 12 -1.31 -5.33 2.29
CA GLY A 12 -1.48 -4.12 1.47
C GLY A 12 -0.31 -3.87 0.52
N ALA A 13 0.18 -2.63 0.47
CA ALA A 13 1.32 -2.23 -0.35
C ALA A 13 2.59 -3.03 -0.02
N ALA A 14 2.74 -3.49 1.22
CA ALA A 14 3.85 -4.33 1.61
C ALA A 14 3.81 -5.71 0.92
N ASN A 15 2.63 -6.28 0.74
CA ASN A 15 2.46 -7.53 -0.02
C ASN A 15 2.81 -7.34 -1.50
N VAL A 16 2.46 -6.20 -2.09
CA VAL A 16 2.86 -5.85 -3.46
C VAL A 16 4.39 -5.76 -3.56
N ALA A 17 5.03 -5.08 -2.61
CA ALA A 17 6.48 -4.96 -2.57
C ALA A 17 7.19 -6.32 -2.42
N MET A 18 6.65 -7.22 -1.59
CA MET A 18 7.16 -8.59 -1.45
C MET A 18 7.03 -9.40 -2.75
N ASN A 19 5.91 -9.29 -3.46
CA ASN A 19 5.72 -9.98 -4.73
C ASN A 19 6.70 -9.48 -5.81
N ILE A 20 7.02 -8.19 -5.81
CA ILE A 20 8.06 -7.64 -6.70
C ILE A 20 9.43 -8.23 -6.33
N ALA A 21 9.74 -8.30 -5.05
CA ALA A 21 11.00 -8.86 -4.56
C ALA A 21 11.14 -10.37 -4.85
N SER A 22 10.06 -11.14 -4.72
CA SER A 22 10.07 -12.58 -5.00
C SER A 22 10.29 -12.92 -6.47
N LEU A 23 10.00 -11.99 -7.37
CA LEU A 23 10.32 -12.09 -8.80
C LEU A 23 11.79 -11.74 -9.11
N GLY A 24 12.60 -11.41 -8.10
CA GLY A 24 14.03 -11.09 -8.24
C GLY A 24 14.33 -9.62 -8.49
N ALA A 25 13.34 -8.73 -8.42
CA ALA A 25 13.54 -7.29 -8.56
C ALA A 25 13.81 -6.62 -7.21
N HIS A 26 14.53 -5.49 -7.22
CA HIS A 26 14.67 -4.67 -6.01
C HIS A 26 13.38 -3.87 -5.78
N SER A 27 12.86 -3.93 -4.55
CA SER A 27 11.66 -3.18 -4.16
C SER A 27 11.95 -2.26 -2.99
N ARG A 28 11.42 -1.04 -3.06
CA ARG A 28 11.43 -0.06 -1.98
C ARG A 28 10.00 0.28 -1.62
N LEU A 29 9.64 0.13 -0.35
CA LEU A 29 8.31 0.45 0.15
C LEU A 29 8.35 1.78 0.89
N VAL A 30 7.67 2.77 0.32
CA VAL A 30 7.41 4.07 0.97
C VAL A 30 5.96 4.05 1.49
N GLY A 31 5.75 4.39 2.75
CA GLY A 31 4.43 4.38 3.37
C GLY A 31 4.42 5.06 4.74
N LEU A 32 3.22 5.29 5.27
CA LEU A 32 3.02 5.87 6.60
C LEU A 32 2.90 4.75 7.64
N THR A 33 3.60 4.90 8.77
CA THR A 33 3.51 3.98 9.92
C THR A 33 3.43 4.76 11.22
N GLY A 34 2.97 4.11 12.29
CA GLY A 34 3.16 4.62 13.64
C GLY A 34 4.61 4.47 14.12
N ILE A 35 4.82 4.76 15.40
CA ILE A 35 6.07 4.45 16.12
C ILE A 35 5.77 3.34 17.15
N ASP A 36 5.60 2.13 16.66
CA ASP A 36 5.11 1.00 17.45
C ASP A 36 5.79 -0.33 17.08
N ASP A 37 5.45 -1.41 17.80
CA ASP A 37 5.97 -2.75 17.55
C ASP A 37 5.56 -3.28 16.17
N ALA A 38 4.37 -2.92 15.69
CA ALA A 38 3.89 -3.33 14.38
C ALA A 38 4.75 -2.76 13.25
N ALA A 39 5.17 -1.48 13.32
CA ALA A 39 6.11 -0.90 12.36
C ALA A 39 7.46 -1.61 12.37
N ARG A 40 7.97 -1.97 13.56
CA ARG A 40 9.24 -2.70 13.72
C ARG A 40 9.15 -4.11 13.13
N ALA A 41 8.10 -4.85 13.46
CA ALA A 41 7.84 -6.19 12.94
C ALA A 41 7.68 -6.21 11.42
N LEU A 42 6.95 -5.23 10.88
CA LEU A 42 6.80 -5.04 9.43
C LEU A 42 8.16 -4.76 8.77
N SER A 43 8.95 -3.85 9.34
CA SER A 43 10.26 -3.49 8.80
C SER A 43 11.22 -4.68 8.77
N LYS A 44 11.23 -5.48 9.83
CA LYS A 44 12.06 -6.69 9.93
C LYS A 44 11.64 -7.72 8.88
N THR A 45 10.35 -8.06 8.83
CA THR A 45 9.84 -9.07 7.90
C THR A 45 10.09 -8.70 6.44
N LEU A 46 9.99 -7.42 6.10
CA LEU A 46 10.28 -6.92 4.76
C LEU A 46 11.76 -6.93 4.42
N ALA A 47 12.64 -6.60 5.38
CA ALA A 47 14.08 -6.69 5.19
C ALA A 47 14.53 -8.14 4.91
N ASP A 48 13.94 -9.12 5.59
CA ASP A 48 14.23 -10.55 5.42
C ASP A 48 13.92 -11.05 3.99
N VAL A 49 13.06 -10.34 3.25
CA VAL A 49 12.69 -10.64 1.85
C VAL A 49 13.19 -9.59 0.85
N ASN A 50 14.28 -8.88 1.19
CA ASN A 50 14.95 -7.89 0.33
C ASN A 50 14.07 -6.70 -0.12
N VAL A 51 13.06 -6.33 0.69
CA VAL A 51 12.29 -5.09 0.49
C VAL A 51 12.90 -4.00 1.36
N LYS A 52 13.36 -2.90 0.74
CA LYS A 52 13.84 -1.73 1.47
C LYS A 52 12.68 -0.93 2.02
N CYS A 53 12.53 -0.87 3.34
CA CYS A 53 11.57 0.00 4.00
C CYS A 53 12.06 1.45 4.03
N ASP A 54 11.19 2.38 3.65
CA ASP A 54 11.45 3.81 3.60
C ASP A 54 10.22 4.55 4.17
N PHE A 55 9.85 4.19 5.41
CA PHE A 55 8.62 4.65 6.05
C PHE A 55 8.72 6.07 6.60
N VAL A 56 7.63 6.82 6.49
CA VAL A 56 7.39 8.05 7.23
C VAL A 56 6.67 7.68 8.52
N SER A 57 7.32 7.88 9.65
CA SER A 57 6.72 7.65 10.97
C SER A 57 5.84 8.81 11.39
N VAL A 58 4.62 8.50 11.86
CA VAL A 58 3.60 9.44 12.30
C VAL A 58 3.26 9.11 13.76
N PRO A 59 3.83 9.82 14.76
CA PRO A 59 3.67 9.48 16.18
C PRO A 59 2.22 9.49 16.68
N THR A 60 1.35 10.25 16.01
CA THR A 60 -0.05 10.44 16.39
C THR A 60 -0.98 9.34 15.90
N HIS A 61 -0.49 8.39 15.09
CA HIS A 61 -1.30 7.33 14.49
C HIS A 61 -0.66 5.97 14.73
N PRO A 62 -1.44 4.91 14.96
CA PRO A 62 -0.91 3.55 15.01
C PRO A 62 -0.60 3.03 13.60
N THR A 63 0.32 2.08 13.50
CA THR A 63 0.52 1.30 12.29
C THR A 63 -0.71 0.44 12.01
N ILE A 64 -1.22 0.51 10.78
CA ILE A 64 -2.40 -0.24 10.38
C ILE A 64 -2.14 -1.74 10.46
N THR A 65 -2.95 -2.46 11.23
CA THR A 65 -2.85 -3.91 11.39
C THR A 65 -4.22 -4.59 11.32
N LYS A 66 -4.20 -5.86 10.90
CA LYS A 66 -5.39 -6.73 10.87
C LYS A 66 -5.11 -8.00 11.64
N LEU A 67 -5.69 -8.11 12.82
CA LEU A 67 -5.56 -9.29 13.66
C LEU A 67 -6.69 -10.27 13.35
N ARG A 68 -6.31 -11.50 12.99
CA ARG A 68 -7.24 -12.62 12.80
C ARG A 68 -6.96 -13.67 13.87
N VAL A 69 -7.96 -13.98 14.68
CA VAL A 69 -7.90 -15.07 15.66
C VAL A 69 -8.51 -16.30 15.03
N LEU A 70 -7.75 -17.38 14.93
CA LEU A 70 -8.18 -18.64 14.34
C LEU A 70 -8.22 -19.76 15.39
N SER A 71 -9.11 -20.72 15.21
CA SER A 71 -9.17 -21.98 15.96
C SER A 71 -9.59 -23.11 15.03
N ARG A 72 -8.88 -24.23 15.05
CA ARG A 72 -9.15 -25.40 14.17
C ARG A 72 -9.35 -25.00 12.69
N ASN A 73 -8.47 -24.12 12.19
CA ASN A 73 -8.51 -23.55 10.83
C ASN A 73 -9.77 -22.72 10.50
N GLN A 74 -10.59 -22.36 11.49
CA GLN A 74 -11.72 -21.45 11.34
C GLN A 74 -11.38 -20.08 11.95
N GLN A 75 -11.70 -19.00 11.23
CA GLN A 75 -11.54 -17.65 11.77
C GLN A 75 -12.65 -17.35 12.78
N LEU A 76 -12.27 -17.14 14.03
CA LEU A 76 -13.20 -16.82 15.12
C LEU A 76 -13.45 -15.32 15.23
N ILE A 77 -12.39 -14.51 15.17
CA ILE A 77 -12.46 -13.07 15.40
C ILE A 77 -11.58 -12.36 14.37
N ARG A 78 -12.06 -11.19 13.92
CA ARG A 78 -11.28 -10.22 13.16
C ARG A 78 -11.32 -8.89 13.87
N LEU A 79 -10.15 -8.35 14.20
CA LEU A 79 -9.97 -7.02 14.76
C LEU A 79 -9.14 -6.21 13.76
N ASP A 80 -9.74 -5.13 13.28
CA ASP A 80 -9.12 -4.22 12.32
C ASP A 80 -8.67 -2.97 13.10
N PHE A 81 -7.36 -2.76 13.20
CA PHE A 81 -6.77 -1.55 13.79
C PHE A 81 -6.38 -0.63 12.62
N GLU A 82 -7.36 0.11 12.11
CA GLU A 82 -7.24 0.90 10.87
C GLU A 82 -7.60 2.38 11.08
N GLU A 83 -7.00 3.04 12.07
CA GLU A 83 -7.01 4.51 12.09
C GLU A 83 -6.27 5.00 10.83
N GLY A 84 -7.02 5.64 9.93
CA GLY A 84 -6.47 6.17 8.68
C GLY A 84 -5.53 7.34 8.96
N PHE A 85 -4.58 7.55 8.05
CA PHE A 85 -3.66 8.70 8.12
C PHE A 85 -4.27 9.95 7.45
N GLU A 86 -5.56 10.18 7.64
CA GLU A 86 -6.25 11.35 7.08
C GLU A 86 -5.73 12.62 7.77
N GLY A 87 -5.46 13.67 6.98
CA GLY A 87 -4.94 14.93 7.52
C GLY A 87 -3.46 14.92 7.92
N VAL A 88 -2.75 13.79 7.74
CA VAL A 88 -1.28 13.75 7.86
C VAL A 88 -0.65 14.56 6.73
N ASP A 89 0.37 15.34 7.07
CA ASP A 89 1.17 16.09 6.11
C ASP A 89 1.77 15.14 5.06
N PRO A 90 1.45 15.31 3.76
CA PRO A 90 1.96 14.44 2.71
C PRO A 90 3.40 14.77 2.29
N GLU A 91 3.96 15.93 2.65
CA GLU A 91 5.27 16.37 2.16
C GLU A 91 6.41 15.38 2.49
N PRO A 92 6.54 14.82 3.71
CA PRO A 92 7.58 13.83 3.99
C PRO A 92 7.49 12.57 3.12
N LEU A 93 6.27 12.21 2.70
CA LEU A 93 6.04 11.09 1.79
C LEU A 93 6.48 11.45 0.36
N HIS A 94 6.16 12.67 -0.09
CA HIS A 94 6.57 13.19 -1.39
C HIS A 94 8.09 13.31 -1.50
N GLU A 95 8.77 13.77 -0.46
CA GLU A 95 10.23 13.87 -0.41
C GLU A 95 10.89 12.50 -0.61
N ARG A 96 10.43 11.47 0.12
CA ARG A 96 10.95 10.09 -0.03
C ARG A 96 10.71 9.53 -1.42
N ILE A 97 9.51 9.76 -1.98
CA ILE A 97 9.20 9.38 -3.36
C ILE A 97 10.19 10.08 -4.30
N ASN A 98 10.31 11.41 -4.22
CA ASN A 98 11.15 12.21 -5.10
C ASN A 98 12.63 11.79 -5.05
N GLN A 99 13.16 11.48 -3.87
CA GLN A 99 14.52 10.95 -3.69
C GLN A 99 14.70 9.55 -4.31
N ALA A 100 13.64 8.75 -4.39
CA ALA A 100 13.69 7.41 -4.96
C ALA A 100 13.54 7.40 -6.49
N LEU A 101 12.84 8.38 -7.08
CA LEU A 101 12.47 8.39 -8.50
C LEU A 101 13.65 8.19 -9.46
N GLY A 102 14.83 8.75 -9.15
CA GLY A 102 16.01 8.61 -10.00
C GLY A 102 16.60 7.19 -10.08
N ASN A 103 16.17 6.27 -9.21
CA ASN A 103 16.75 4.93 -9.06
C ASN A 103 15.73 3.79 -9.22
N ILE A 104 14.52 4.07 -9.71
CA ILE A 104 13.46 3.07 -9.86
C ILE A 104 12.97 3.00 -11.31
N GLY A 105 12.57 1.81 -11.76
CA GLY A 105 12.02 1.61 -13.10
C GLY A 105 10.52 1.90 -13.21
N ALA A 106 9.79 1.88 -12.09
CA ALA A 106 8.37 2.15 -12.02
C ALA A 106 7.95 2.56 -10.60
N LEU A 107 6.89 3.36 -10.49
CA LEU A 107 6.23 3.69 -9.24
C LEU A 107 4.88 2.96 -9.17
N VAL A 108 4.68 2.15 -8.13
CA VAL A 108 3.40 1.48 -7.87
C VAL A 108 2.70 2.18 -6.70
N LEU A 109 1.49 2.68 -6.93
CA LEU A 109 0.64 3.31 -5.93
C LEU A 109 -0.52 2.36 -5.60
N SER A 110 -0.45 1.70 -4.44
CA SER A 110 -1.50 0.79 -3.99
C SER A 110 -2.48 1.53 -3.07
N ASP A 111 -3.68 1.85 -3.58
CA ASP A 111 -4.68 2.59 -2.82
C ASP A 111 -5.53 1.64 -1.95
N TYR A 112 -5.51 1.89 -0.65
CA TYR A 112 -6.36 1.18 0.32
C TYR A 112 -7.38 2.10 1.00
N ALA A 113 -7.50 3.35 0.54
CA ALA A 113 -8.35 4.38 1.12
C ALA A 113 -8.06 4.61 2.62
N LYS A 114 -6.77 4.65 2.99
CA LYS A 114 -6.28 4.84 4.38
C LYS A 114 -5.47 6.12 4.58
N GLY A 115 -5.65 7.12 3.73
CA GLY A 115 -5.01 8.45 3.85
C GLY A 115 -3.63 8.58 3.18
N ALA A 116 -2.85 7.50 3.08
CA ALA A 116 -1.50 7.57 2.49
C ALA A 116 -1.45 8.12 1.05
N LEU A 117 -2.50 7.90 0.25
CA LEU A 117 -2.61 8.42 -1.12
C LEU A 117 -3.52 9.64 -1.25
N ALA A 118 -3.75 10.40 -0.16
CA ALA A 118 -4.59 11.61 -0.20
C ALA A 118 -4.14 12.60 -1.32
N SER A 119 -2.84 12.73 -1.52
CA SER A 119 -2.20 13.62 -2.51
C SER A 119 -1.67 12.86 -3.75
N VAL A 120 -2.34 11.78 -4.16
CA VAL A 120 -1.93 10.91 -5.28
C VAL A 120 -1.61 11.64 -6.59
N GLN A 121 -2.34 12.72 -6.92
CA GLN A 121 -2.06 13.53 -8.11
C GLN A 121 -0.66 14.16 -8.10
N GLN A 122 -0.20 14.62 -6.93
CA GLN A 122 1.15 15.17 -6.80
C GLN A 122 2.21 14.07 -6.97
N MET A 123 1.96 12.87 -6.43
CA MET A 123 2.86 11.71 -6.61
C MET A 123 2.97 11.31 -8.08
N ILE A 124 1.83 11.26 -8.79
CA ILE A 124 1.79 11.00 -10.24
C ILE A 124 2.60 12.06 -10.99
N LYS A 125 2.42 13.34 -10.65
CA LYS A 125 3.15 14.46 -11.27
C LYS A 125 4.66 14.36 -11.07
N LEU A 126 5.11 14.06 -9.84
CA LEU A 126 6.53 13.86 -9.53
C LEU A 126 7.14 12.75 -10.40
N ALA A 127 6.49 11.58 -10.43
CA ALA A 127 6.96 10.44 -11.22
C ALA A 127 6.99 10.72 -12.71
N ARG A 128 5.94 11.35 -13.25
CA ARG A 128 5.89 11.75 -14.67
C ARG A 128 6.99 12.74 -15.05
N ASN A 129 7.25 13.74 -14.20
CA ASN A 129 8.33 14.71 -14.42
C ASN A 129 9.71 14.03 -14.44
N ALA A 130 9.86 12.93 -13.69
CA ALA A 130 11.06 12.09 -13.71
C ALA A 130 11.08 11.04 -14.84
N GLY A 131 10.04 10.97 -15.69
CA GLY A 131 9.93 9.97 -16.75
C GLY A 131 9.66 8.54 -16.25
N VAL A 132 9.22 8.38 -15.00
CA VAL A 132 8.96 7.07 -14.38
C VAL A 132 7.49 6.68 -14.61
N PRO A 133 7.20 5.47 -15.14
CA PRO A 133 5.83 5.00 -15.32
C PRO A 133 5.14 4.77 -13.96
N VAL A 134 3.84 5.10 -13.92
CA VAL A 134 3.02 5.02 -12.70
C VAL A 134 1.94 3.97 -12.87
N LEU A 135 1.97 2.94 -12.03
CA LEU A 135 0.96 1.89 -11.96
C LEU A 135 0.13 2.12 -10.70
N ILE A 136 -1.19 2.03 -10.82
CA ILE A 136 -2.10 2.26 -9.70
C ILE A 136 -3.04 1.07 -9.54
N ASP A 137 -3.10 0.54 -8.33
CA ASP A 137 -4.17 -0.36 -7.88
C ASP A 137 -5.25 0.51 -7.23
N PRO A 138 -6.34 0.83 -7.96
CA PRO A 138 -7.26 1.88 -7.56
C PRO A 138 -8.20 1.43 -6.45
N LYS A 139 -8.75 2.40 -5.70
CA LYS A 139 -9.80 2.14 -4.73
C LYS A 139 -10.94 3.13 -4.82
N GLY A 140 -12.16 2.62 -4.73
CA GLY A 140 -13.38 3.42 -4.80
C GLY A 140 -13.83 3.63 -6.24
N THR A 141 -14.59 4.70 -6.47
CA THR A 141 -15.25 4.97 -7.76
C THR A 141 -14.77 6.26 -8.43
N ASP A 142 -14.02 7.11 -7.70
CA ASP A 142 -13.45 8.33 -8.26
C ASP A 142 -12.08 8.02 -8.87
N PHE A 143 -12.06 7.79 -10.18
CA PHE A 143 -10.82 7.53 -10.92
C PHE A 143 -10.19 8.81 -11.47
N GLU A 144 -10.86 9.96 -11.37
CA GLU A 144 -10.31 11.24 -11.84
C GLU A 144 -9.05 11.62 -11.07
N ARG A 145 -9.00 11.28 -9.78
CA ARG A 145 -7.80 11.45 -8.96
C ARG A 145 -6.58 10.65 -9.43
N TYR A 146 -6.74 9.69 -10.35
CA TYR A 146 -5.64 8.90 -10.92
C TYR A 146 -5.20 9.37 -12.31
N ARG A 147 -5.74 10.51 -12.78
CA ARG A 147 -5.40 11.12 -14.06
C ARG A 147 -3.89 11.25 -14.23
N GLY A 148 -3.39 10.78 -15.37
CA GLY A 148 -1.98 10.81 -15.72
C GLY A 148 -1.20 9.54 -15.36
N ALA A 149 -1.80 8.57 -14.68
CA ALA A 149 -1.19 7.25 -14.50
C ALA A 149 -0.91 6.55 -15.84
N THR A 150 0.11 5.69 -15.86
CA THR A 150 0.46 4.87 -17.03
C THR A 150 -0.48 3.66 -17.15
N LEU A 151 -0.83 3.04 -16.02
CA LEU A 151 -1.69 1.87 -15.96
C LEU A 151 -2.53 1.87 -14.69
N LEU A 152 -3.80 1.49 -14.82
CA LEU A 152 -4.72 1.20 -13.73
C LEU A 152 -5.03 -0.30 -13.72
N THR A 153 -5.07 -0.92 -12.54
CA THR A 153 -5.39 -2.34 -12.37
C THR A 153 -6.66 -2.58 -11.54
N PRO A 154 -7.83 -2.02 -11.92
CA PRO A 154 -9.06 -2.23 -11.18
C PRO A 154 -9.50 -3.69 -11.26
N ASN A 155 -10.11 -4.20 -10.19
CA ASN A 155 -10.88 -5.45 -10.31
C ASN A 155 -12.20 -5.20 -11.08
N LEU A 156 -12.91 -6.27 -11.44
CA LEU A 156 -14.16 -6.16 -12.21
C LEU A 156 -15.19 -5.24 -11.54
N SER A 157 -15.33 -5.32 -10.20
CA SER A 157 -16.31 -4.50 -9.47
C SER A 157 -15.94 -3.02 -9.46
N GLU A 158 -14.65 -2.69 -9.32
CA GLU A 158 -14.14 -1.32 -9.42
C GLU A 158 -14.30 -0.76 -10.84
N PHE A 159 -14.02 -1.58 -11.86
CA PHE A 159 -14.21 -1.21 -13.25
C PHE A 159 -15.69 -0.95 -13.57
N GLU A 160 -16.59 -1.87 -13.19
CA GLU A 160 -18.03 -1.73 -13.43
C GLU A 160 -18.64 -0.53 -12.70
N ALA A 161 -18.09 -0.13 -11.56
CA ALA A 161 -18.55 1.05 -10.84
C ALA A 161 -18.30 2.36 -11.59
N VAL A 162 -17.31 2.39 -12.48
CA VAL A 162 -16.93 3.57 -13.27
C VAL A 162 -17.43 3.48 -14.70
N ALA A 163 -17.27 2.33 -15.35
CA ALA A 163 -17.63 2.11 -16.75
C ALA A 163 -19.07 1.60 -16.95
N GLY A 164 -19.78 1.25 -15.87
CA GLY A 164 -21.07 0.56 -15.90
C GLY A 164 -20.94 -0.96 -15.98
N LYS A 165 -22.04 -1.67 -15.71
CA LYS A 165 -22.05 -3.15 -15.67
C LYS A 165 -21.71 -3.75 -17.03
N CYS A 166 -20.81 -4.73 -17.03
CA CYS A 166 -20.48 -5.50 -18.22
C CYS A 166 -21.67 -6.42 -18.56
N LYS A 167 -22.29 -6.19 -19.73
CA LYS A 167 -23.47 -6.98 -20.15
C LYS A 167 -23.16 -8.45 -20.46
N ASN A 168 -21.91 -8.78 -20.77
CA ASN A 168 -21.48 -10.14 -21.09
C ASN A 168 -20.22 -10.49 -20.28
N ARG A 169 -20.30 -11.54 -19.45
CA ARG A 169 -19.12 -12.26 -18.95
C ARG A 169 -18.87 -13.41 -19.93
N ARG A 170 -17.94 -13.22 -20.87
CA ARG A 170 -17.38 -14.34 -21.63
C ARG A 170 -16.13 -14.84 -20.91
#